data_AF-A0A550CIJ1-F1
#
_entry.id   AF-A0A550CIJ1-F1
#
_cell.length_a   1.000
_cell.length_b   1.000
_cell.length_c   1.000
_cell.angle_alpha   90.00
_cell.angle_beta   90.00
_cell.angle_gamma   90.00
#
_symmetry.space_group_name_H-M   'P 1'
#
loop_
_entity.id
_entity.type
_entity.pdbx_description
1 polymer ?
#
loop_
_entity_poly.entity_id
_entity_poly.type
_entity_poly.pdbx_seq_one_letter_code
_entity_poly.pdbx_strand_id
1 'polypeptide(L)'
;MEQLKGIKKELGMESDGKDKLIEKFKERAAKLKMPEGVRKVFDEELSKLASLEPAASEANVTRNYLEWLTQIPWGQHSRENYSIAHATKVLDEDHYGLQDVKDRVLEFELRAR
;
A
#
# COMPACT_ATOMS: atom_id res chain seq x y z
N MET A 1 -40.79 4.75 -6.52
CA MET A 1 -39.80 4.86 -5.43
C MET A 1 -38.62 5.73 -5.88
N GLU A 2 -38.86 7.02 -6.15
CA GLU A 2 -37.79 7.96 -6.59
C GLU A 2 -37.83 9.31 -5.87
N GLN A 3 -38.79 9.53 -4.97
CA GLN A 3 -38.88 10.79 -4.21
C GLN A 3 -38.00 10.79 -2.94
N LEU A 4 -37.62 9.62 -2.45
CA LEU A 4 -36.74 9.48 -1.28
C LEU A 4 -35.26 9.83 -1.58
N LYS A 5 -34.84 9.82 -2.85
CA LYS A 5 -33.49 10.24 -3.26
C LYS A 5 -33.32 11.76 -3.27
N GLY A 6 -34.40 12.51 -3.55
CA GLY A 6 -34.35 13.98 -3.58
C GLY A 6 -34.14 14.62 -2.21
N ILE A 7 -34.75 14.05 -1.16
CA ILE A 7 -34.71 14.62 0.20
C ILE A 7 -33.36 14.37 0.88
N LYS A 8 -32.66 13.28 0.56
CA LYS A 8 -31.30 13.01 1.07
C LYS A 8 -30.27 14.03 0.57
N LYS A 9 -30.50 14.62 -0.61
CA LYS A 9 -29.61 15.60 -1.23
C LYS A 9 -29.68 16.99 -0.59
N GLU A 10 -30.79 17.33 0.08
CA GLU A 10 -30.96 18.64 0.76
C GLU A 10 -30.41 18.67 2.20
N LEU A 11 -30.18 17.51 2.83
CA LEU A 11 -29.74 17.45 4.22
C LEU A 11 -28.21 17.54 4.42
N GLY A 12 -27.40 17.60 3.36
CA GLY A 12 -25.95 17.85 3.46
C GLY A 12 -25.13 16.79 4.22
N MET A 13 -25.75 15.71 4.72
CA MET A 13 -25.10 14.69 5.55
C MET A 13 -24.33 13.64 4.74
N GLU A 14 -24.66 13.41 3.46
CA GLU A 14 -23.92 12.46 2.61
C GLU A 14 -22.57 13.00 2.12
N SER A 15 -22.39 14.34 2.03
CA SER A 15 -21.13 14.94 1.55
C SER A 15 -20.02 14.81 2.61
N ASP A 16 -20.34 15.09 3.87
CA ASP A 16 -19.34 15.24 4.93
C ASP A 16 -18.55 13.95 5.20
N GLY A 17 -19.17 12.77 5.04
CA GLY A 17 -18.49 11.48 5.18
C GLY A 17 -17.57 11.13 4.01
N LYS A 18 -17.96 11.52 2.79
CA LYS A 18 -17.21 11.23 1.56
C LYS A 18 -15.99 12.15 1.44
N ASP A 19 -16.16 13.43 1.72
CA ASP A 19 -15.09 14.43 1.67
C ASP A 19 -14.02 14.12 2.72
N LYS A 20 -14.42 13.73 3.95
CA LYS A 20 -13.49 13.27 4.99
C LYS A 20 -12.70 12.03 4.59
N LEU A 21 -13.32 11.09 3.87
CA LEU A 21 -12.64 9.89 3.40
C LEU A 21 -11.57 10.22 2.35
N ILE A 22 -11.89 11.12 1.41
CA ILE A 22 -10.97 11.57 0.37
C ILE A 22 -9.77 12.30 0.99
N GLU A 23 -10.01 13.22 1.93
CA GLU A 23 -8.93 13.93 2.62
C GLU A 23 -8.04 12.98 3.41
N LYS A 24 -8.60 11.97 4.08
CA LYS A 24 -7.82 10.92 4.76
C LYS A 24 -6.89 10.16 3.80
N PHE A 25 -7.35 9.86 2.59
CA PHE A 25 -6.52 9.20 1.57
C PHE A 25 -5.39 10.12 1.09
N LYS A 26 -5.67 11.41 0.86
CA LYS A 26 -4.63 12.40 0.48
C LYS A 26 -3.58 12.57 1.57
N GLU A 27 -3.98 12.67 2.84
CA GLU A 27 -3.06 12.79 3.97
C GLU A 27 -2.12 11.57 4.08
N ARG A 28 -2.66 10.37 3.85
CA ARG A 28 -1.86 9.14 3.82
C ARG A 28 -0.89 9.12 2.64
N ALA A 29 -1.37 9.44 1.44
CA ALA A 29 -0.55 9.49 0.24
C ALA A 29 0.57 10.54 0.33
N ALA A 30 0.34 11.67 1.01
CA ALA A 30 1.35 12.71 1.23
C ALA A 30 2.53 12.22 2.08
N LYS A 31 2.32 11.25 2.98
CA LYS A 31 3.37 10.64 3.81
C LYS A 31 4.15 9.55 3.07
N LEU A 32 3.64 9.06 1.94
CA LEU A 32 4.22 7.96 1.18
C LEU A 32 5.02 8.50 -0.01
N LYS A 33 6.21 7.95 -0.25
CA LYS A 33 7.03 8.27 -1.42
C LYS A 33 6.59 7.45 -2.62
N MET A 34 5.33 7.63 -3.03
CA MET A 34 4.77 6.97 -4.20
C MET A 34 5.52 7.40 -5.47
N PRO A 35 5.99 6.46 -6.32
CA PRO A 35 6.50 6.77 -7.64
C PRO A 35 5.47 7.52 -8.50
N GLU A 36 5.93 8.30 -9.48
CA GLU A 36 5.07 9.16 -10.30
C GLU A 36 3.93 8.39 -10.98
N GLY A 37 4.23 7.22 -11.56
CA GLY A 37 3.21 6.38 -12.19
C GLY A 37 2.13 5.89 -11.22
N VAL A 38 2.52 5.57 -9.98
CA VAL A 38 1.58 5.14 -8.93
C VAL A 38 0.74 6.32 -8.45
N ARG A 39 1.36 7.49 -8.26
CA ARG A 39 0.66 8.71 -7.85
C ARG A 39 -0.39 9.12 -8.87
N LYS A 40 -0.08 9.06 -10.16
CA LYS A 40 -1.04 9.34 -11.23
C LYS A 40 -2.27 8.44 -11.16
N VAL A 41 -2.07 7.12 -11.03
CA VAL A 41 -3.17 6.14 -10.91
C VAL A 41 -3.97 6.39 -9.63
N PHE A 42 -3.30 6.70 -8.52
CA PHE A 42 -3.95 7.03 -7.26
C PHE A 42 -4.87 8.26 -7.40
N ASP A 43 -4.40 9.33 -8.03
CA ASP A 43 -5.17 10.55 -8.24
C ASP A 43 -6.37 10.32 -9.18
N GLU A 44 -6.20 9.51 -10.24
CA GLU A 44 -7.28 9.11 -11.15
C GLU A 44 -8.37 8.32 -10.41
N GLU A 45 -7.99 7.33 -9.60
CA GLU A 45 -8.94 6.52 -8.82
C GLU A 45 -9.59 7.33 -7.69
N LEU A 46 -8.87 8.27 -7.08
CA LEU A 46 -9.43 9.19 -6.09
C LEU A 46 -10.47 10.12 -6.71
N SER A 47 -10.22 10.62 -7.92
CA SER A 47 -11.17 11.43 -8.69
C SER A 47 -12.41 10.63 -9.08
N LYS A 48 -12.25 9.36 -9.50
CA LYS A 48 -13.37 8.45 -9.74
C LYS A 48 -14.20 8.26 -8.48
N LEU A 49 -13.57 7.97 -7.33
CA LEU A 49 -14.27 7.82 -6.05
C LEU A 49 -15.05 9.09 -5.69
N ALA A 50 -14.50 10.28 -5.96
CA ALA A 50 -15.17 11.56 -5.74
C ALA A 50 -16.42 11.76 -6.60
N SER A 51 -16.51 11.12 -7.77
CA SER A 51 -17.67 11.19 -8.66
C SER A 51 -18.73 10.10 -8.39
N LEU A 52 -18.34 8.93 -7.87
CA LEU A 52 -19.23 7.78 -7.68
C LEU A 52 -20.18 7.92 -6.48
N GLU A 53 -21.39 7.36 -6.58
CA GLU A 53 -22.30 7.25 -5.42
C GLU A 53 -21.70 6.28 -4.38
N PRO A 54 -21.66 6.63 -3.08
CA PRO A 54 -21.08 5.78 -2.04
C PRO A 54 -21.72 4.39 -1.90
N ALA A 55 -22.96 4.24 -2.34
CA ALA A 55 -23.70 2.97 -2.32
C ALA A 55 -23.44 2.07 -3.54
N ALA A 56 -22.70 2.57 -4.55
CA ALA A 56 -22.38 1.80 -5.74
C ALA A 56 -21.33 0.72 -5.43
N SER A 57 -21.49 -0.47 -6.03
CA SER A 57 -20.51 -1.56 -5.94
C SER A 57 -19.12 -1.10 -6.39
N GLU A 58 -19.07 -0.28 -7.45
CA GLU A 58 -17.84 0.30 -7.99
C GLU A 58 -17.11 1.20 -6.99
N ALA A 59 -17.84 2.01 -6.21
CA ALA A 59 -17.23 2.87 -5.19
C ALA A 59 -16.53 2.06 -4.09
N ASN A 60 -17.09 0.91 -3.71
CA ASN A 60 -16.45 0.01 -2.75
C ASN A 60 -15.17 -0.62 -3.33
N VAL A 61 -15.17 -1.00 -4.61
CA VAL A 61 -13.99 -1.55 -5.29
C VAL A 61 -12.88 -0.52 -5.36
N THR A 62 -13.17 0.71 -5.82
CA THR A 62 -12.19 1.80 -5.89
C THR A 62 -11.67 2.19 -4.50
N ARG A 63 -12.55 2.27 -3.49
CA ARG A 63 -12.12 2.53 -2.11
C ARG A 63 -11.15 1.46 -1.61
N ASN A 64 -11.46 0.19 -1.82
CA ASN A 64 -10.57 -0.90 -1.41
C ASN A 64 -9.23 -0.80 -2.13
N TYR A 65 -9.24 -0.54 -3.44
CA TYR A 65 -8.02 -0.37 -4.22
C TYR A 65 -7.14 0.77 -3.71
N LEU A 66 -7.71 1.93 -3.40
CA LEU A 66 -7.01 3.06 -2.79
C LEU A 66 -6.46 2.70 -1.40
N GLU A 67 -7.22 1.97 -0.60
CA GLU A 67 -6.75 1.48 0.71
C GLU A 67 -5.50 0.60 0.56
N TRP A 68 -5.54 -0.39 -0.34
CA TRP A 68 -4.39 -1.24 -0.66
C TRP A 68 -3.18 -0.42 -1.11
N LEU A 69 -3.37 0.53 -2.02
CA LEU A 69 -2.30 1.41 -2.49
C LEU A 69 -1.66 2.21 -1.35
N THR A 70 -2.44 2.66 -0.37
CA THR A 70 -1.90 3.39 0.79
C THR A 70 -1.26 2.52 1.88
N GLN A 71 -1.48 1.21 1.87
CA GLN A 71 -0.85 0.29 2.82
C GLN A 71 0.55 -0.16 2.38
N ILE A 72 0.87 -0.04 1.10
CA ILE A 72 2.18 -0.40 0.57
C ILE A 72 3.21 0.63 1.05
N PRO A 73 4.35 0.20 1.62
CA PRO A 73 5.35 1.10 2.21
C PRO A 73 6.24 1.72 1.11
N TRP A 74 5.66 2.57 0.28
CA TRP A 74 6.35 3.20 -0.86
C TRP A 74 7.58 3.99 -0.41
N GLY A 75 8.75 3.61 -0.96
CA GLY A 75 10.03 4.24 -0.66
C GLY A 75 10.55 3.99 0.75
N GLN A 76 9.96 3.05 1.49
CA GLN A 76 10.54 2.52 2.72
C GLN A 76 11.17 1.16 2.39
N HIS A 77 12.47 1.06 2.67
CA HIS A 77 13.23 -0.15 2.50
C HIS A 77 13.94 -0.43 3.82
N SER A 78 14.02 -1.71 4.20
CA SER A 78 14.90 -2.11 5.29
C SER A 78 16.35 -1.87 4.87
N ARG A 79 17.20 -1.57 5.84
CA ARG A 79 18.64 -1.46 5.60
C ARG A 79 19.16 -2.86 5.31
N GLU A 80 19.61 -3.09 4.08
CA GLU A 80 20.16 -4.38 3.68
C GLU A 80 21.53 -4.58 4.34
N ASN A 81 21.79 -5.80 4.81
CA ASN A 81 23.04 -6.18 5.45
C ASN A 81 23.65 -7.37 4.70
N TYR A 82 24.57 -7.08 3.78
CA TYR A 82 25.29 -8.08 2.99
C TYR A 82 26.57 -8.59 3.68
N SER A 83 26.67 -8.51 5.01
CA SER A 83 27.85 -8.97 5.73
C SER A 83 27.89 -10.49 5.78
N ILE A 84 28.74 -11.10 4.95
CA ILE A 84 28.98 -12.54 4.89
C ILE A 84 29.43 -13.09 6.25
N ALA A 85 30.28 -12.36 6.98
CA ALA A 85 30.73 -12.77 8.31
C ALA A 85 29.56 -12.82 9.31
N HIS A 86 28.61 -11.89 9.21
CA HIS A 86 27.40 -11.90 10.03
C HIS A 86 26.47 -13.04 9.62
N ALA A 87 26.23 -13.23 8.32
CA ALA A 87 25.39 -14.30 7.80
C ALA A 87 25.92 -15.69 8.18
N THR A 88 27.23 -15.92 8.06
CA THR A 88 27.87 -17.19 8.43
C THR A 88 27.66 -17.50 9.91
N LYS A 89 27.87 -16.51 10.78
CA LYS A 89 27.69 -16.68 12.22
C LYS A 89 26.24 -17.03 12.59
N VAL A 90 25.27 -16.32 12.01
CA VAL A 90 23.84 -16.59 12.26
C VAL A 90 23.44 -17.97 11.73
N LEU A 91 23.91 -18.36 10.54
CA LEU A 91 23.64 -19.68 9.97
C LEU A 91 24.24 -20.82 10.82
N ASP A 92 25.42 -20.62 11.39
CA ASP A 92 26.07 -21.58 12.27
C ASP A 92 25.45 -21.67 13.67
N GLU A 93 24.92 -20.56 14.20
CA GLU A 93 24.21 -20.52 15.48
C GLU A 93 22.81 -21.14 15.40
N ASP A 94 22.05 -20.87 14.34
CA ASP A 94 20.66 -21.33 14.20
C ASP A 94 20.55 -22.77 13.68
N HIS A 95 21.58 -23.28 12.99
CA HIS A 95 21.55 -24.61 12.37
C HIS A 95 22.86 -25.38 12.55
N TYR A 96 22.80 -26.53 13.21
CA TYR A 96 23.94 -27.44 13.33
C TYR A 96 24.11 -28.29 12.05
N GLY A 97 25.25 -28.16 11.36
CA GLY A 97 25.56 -28.87 10.11
C GLY A 97 25.20 -28.11 8.83
N LEU A 98 24.82 -28.84 7.77
CA LEU A 98 24.37 -28.31 6.47
C LEU A 98 25.38 -27.40 5.74
N GLN A 99 26.68 -27.73 5.79
CA GLN A 99 27.73 -26.91 5.18
C GLN A 99 27.50 -26.63 3.69
N ASP A 100 27.21 -27.66 2.88
CA ASP A 100 26.97 -27.49 1.45
C ASP A 100 25.78 -26.55 1.12
N VAL A 101 24.79 -26.45 2.00
CA VAL A 101 23.63 -25.56 1.83
C VAL A 101 23.97 -24.15 2.28
N LYS A 102 24.68 -24.00 3.40
CA LYS A 102 25.16 -22.71 3.90
C LYS A 102 26.10 -22.05 2.90
N ASP A 103 27.02 -22.81 2.32
CA ASP A 103 27.94 -22.33 1.29
C ASP A 103 27.20 -21.80 0.06
N ARG A 104 26.11 -22.46 -0.36
CA ARG A 104 25.26 -21.97 -1.47
C ARG A 104 24.50 -20.69 -1.14
N VAL A 105 23.97 -20.58 0.08
CA VAL A 105 23.29 -19.35 0.54
C VAL A 105 24.29 -18.19 0.58
N LEU A 106 25.49 -18.42 1.12
CA LEU A 106 26.55 -17.42 1.15
C LEU A 106 27.05 -17.07 -0.26
N GLU A 107 27.11 -18.03 -1.19
CA GLU A 107 27.44 -17.77 -2.59
C GLU A 107 26.40 -16.88 -3.28
N PHE A 108 25.11 -17.05 -2.98
CA PHE A 108 24.05 -16.19 -3.50
C PHE A 108 24.21 -14.75 -3.01
N GLU A 109 24.46 -14.56 -1.70
CA GLU A 109 24.73 -13.24 -1.11
C GLU A 109 25.98 -12.57 -1.71
N LEU A 110 27.00 -13.36 -2.08
CA LEU A 110 28.23 -12.86 -2.71
C LEU A 110 28.04 -12.47 -4.18
N ARG A 111 27.12 -13.14 -4.90
CA ARG A 111 26.77 -12.82 -6.30
C ARG A 111 25.73 -11.70 -6.42
N ALA A 112 24.93 -11.45 -5.38
CA ALA A 112 23.92 -10.40 -5.33
C ALA A 112 24.49 -8.99 -5.05
N ARG A 113 25.80 -8.91 -4.77
CA ARG A 113 26.57 -7.68 -4.59
C ARG A 113 27.02 -7.09 -5.93
#